data_AF-A0A7K1LT90-F1
#
_entry.id   AF-A0A7K1LT90-F1
#
_cell.length_a   1.000
_cell.length_b   1.000
_cell.length_c   1.000
_cell.angle_alpha   90.00
_cell.angle_beta   90.00
_cell.angle_gamma   90.00
#
_symmetry.space_group_name_H-M   'P 1'
#
loop_
_entity.id
_entity.type
_entity.pdbx_description
1 polymer ?
#
loop_
_entity_poly.entity_id
_entity_poly.type
_entity_poly.pdbx_seq_one_letter_code
_entity_poly.pdbx_strand_id
1 'polypeptide(L)'
;DIVVTNTGNVTVTDIEITDANADAGSITGSPILTLAPGESATVTANQTITQAHMDAGFVSNSATATGDSPSATDDVTDVSDNGDPTDGDDNPTITTLNQNPAIEAVKTVRVAGTEVGDVIEYDIVVTNTGNVTVTDIEITDA
;
A
#
# COMPACT_ATOMS: atom_id res chain seq x y z
N ASP A 1 8.49 9.10 -5.55
CA ASP A 1 9.43 8.74 -6.62
C ASP A 1 10.66 8.14 -5.98
N ILE A 2 11.36 7.24 -6.67
CA ILE A 2 12.56 6.55 -6.20
C ILE A 2 13.75 7.24 -6.89
N VAL A 3 14.72 7.72 -6.12
CA VAL A 3 15.92 8.36 -6.65
C VAL A 3 17.09 7.39 -6.48
N VAL A 4 17.69 6.98 -7.59
CA VAL A 4 18.87 6.11 -7.61
C VAL A 4 20.08 6.98 -7.87
N THR A 5 21.09 6.91 -7.01
CA THR A 5 22.33 7.69 -7.15
C THR A 5 23.53 6.76 -7.14
N ASN A 6 24.43 6.91 -8.11
CA ASN A 6 25.71 6.21 -8.06
C ASN A 6 26.66 6.94 -7.10
N THR A 7 26.79 6.42 -5.88
CA THR A 7 27.68 6.98 -4.83
C THR A 7 29.12 6.49 -4.97
N GLY A 8 29.39 5.56 -5.88
CA GLY A 8 30.71 5.00 -6.14
C GLY A 8 31.58 5.91 -7.01
N ASN A 9 32.77 5.39 -7.37
CA ASN A 9 33.75 6.09 -8.21
C ASN A 9 33.89 5.47 -9.62
N VAL A 10 33.06 4.48 -9.95
CA VAL A 10 32.98 3.85 -11.26
C VAL A 10 31.56 3.93 -11.80
N THR A 11 31.41 3.95 -13.12
CA THR A 11 30.09 3.92 -13.76
C THR A 11 29.38 2.59 -13.49
N VAL A 12 28.10 2.65 -13.14
CA VAL A 12 27.20 1.50 -13.02
C VAL A 12 26.29 1.45 -14.24
N THR A 13 26.00 0.26 -14.75
CA THR A 13 25.13 0.05 -15.92
C THR A 13 23.98 -0.93 -15.62
N ASP A 14 22.99 -0.95 -16.51
CA ASP A 14 21.86 -1.89 -16.48
C ASP A 14 21.17 -2.00 -15.11
N ILE A 15 20.83 -0.85 -14.52
CA ILE A 15 20.27 -0.80 -13.17
C ILE A 15 18.78 -1.10 -13.24
N GLU A 16 18.38 -2.26 -12.76
CA GLU A 16 16.99 -2.69 -12.62
C GLU A 16 16.45 -2.32 -11.23
N ILE A 17 15.22 -1.78 -11.23
CA ILE A 17 14.46 -1.50 -10.01
C ILE A 17 13.37 -2.55 -9.83
N THR A 18 13.38 -3.18 -8.65
CA THR A 18 12.33 -4.10 -8.22
C THR A 18 11.62 -3.56 -7.00
N ASP A 19 10.30 -3.74 -6.95
CA ASP A 19 9.45 -3.39 -5.81
C ASP A 19 8.36 -4.47 -5.73
N ALA A 20 8.38 -5.26 -4.65
CA ALA A 20 7.48 -6.41 -4.49
C ALA A 20 6.01 -6.01 -4.29
N ASN A 21 5.80 -4.75 -3.96
CA ASN A 21 4.56 -4.14 -3.50
C ASN A 21 3.97 -3.23 -4.59
N ALA A 22 4.76 -2.87 -5.59
CA ALA A 22 4.32 -2.15 -6.77
C ALA A 22 3.34 -2.98 -7.61
N ASP A 23 2.37 -2.29 -8.21
CA ASP A 23 1.43 -2.87 -9.14
C ASP A 23 2.18 -3.37 -10.38
N ALA A 24 1.76 -4.54 -10.89
CA ALA A 24 2.41 -5.17 -12.04
C ALA A 24 2.48 -4.21 -13.25
N GLY A 25 3.69 -3.96 -13.74
CA GLY A 25 3.95 -3.08 -14.89
C GLY A 25 3.84 -1.58 -14.59
N SER A 26 3.76 -1.18 -13.31
CA SER A 26 3.69 0.25 -12.94
C SER A 26 5.05 0.94 -12.83
N ILE A 27 6.13 0.17 -12.68
CA ILE A 27 7.50 0.71 -12.58
C ILE A 27 7.88 1.35 -13.92
N THR A 28 8.15 2.65 -13.91
CA THR A 28 8.48 3.47 -15.08
C THR A 28 9.82 4.17 -14.84
N GLY A 29 10.72 4.11 -15.83
CA GLY A 29 12.09 4.62 -15.73
C GLY A 29 13.15 3.55 -15.40
N SER A 30 12.72 2.29 -15.28
CA SER A 30 13.57 1.11 -15.13
C SER A 30 13.54 0.27 -16.44
N PRO A 31 14.67 -0.32 -16.88
CA PRO A 31 16.01 -0.19 -16.31
C PRO A 31 16.64 1.17 -16.61
N ILE A 32 17.53 1.63 -15.72
CA ILE A 32 18.39 2.80 -15.94
C ILE A 32 19.66 2.31 -16.62
N LEU A 33 19.91 2.77 -17.86
CA LEU A 33 21.00 2.23 -18.68
C LEU A 33 22.39 2.47 -18.08
N THR A 34 22.63 3.64 -17.49
CA THR A 34 23.91 3.98 -16.87
C THR A 34 23.79 5.14 -15.90
N LEU A 35 24.62 5.13 -14.85
CA LEU A 35 24.91 6.28 -13.99
C LEU A 35 26.41 6.42 -13.81
N ALA A 36 27.00 7.54 -14.23
CA ALA A 36 28.37 7.89 -13.88
C ALA A 36 28.48 8.24 -12.38
N PRO A 37 29.70 8.26 -11.80
CA PRO A 37 29.90 8.67 -10.40
C PRO A 37 29.22 10.01 -10.07
N GLY A 38 28.35 10.00 -9.07
CA GLY A 38 27.60 11.17 -8.60
C GLY A 38 26.36 11.52 -9.43
N GLU A 39 26.05 10.78 -10.49
CA GLU A 39 24.79 10.96 -11.24
C GLU A 39 23.62 10.25 -10.56
N SER A 40 22.43 10.80 -10.80
CA SER A 40 21.17 10.24 -10.30
C SER A 40 20.14 10.09 -11.41
N ALA A 41 19.24 9.12 -11.26
CA ALA A 41 18.04 8.97 -12.05
C ALA A 41 16.82 8.77 -11.15
N THR A 42 15.64 9.10 -11.69
CA THR A 42 14.38 8.98 -10.97
C THR A 42 13.49 7.93 -11.63
N VAL A 43 12.91 7.05 -10.80
CA VAL A 43 11.98 5.99 -11.18
C VAL A 43 10.67 6.20 -10.43
N THR A 44 9.55 5.83 -11.04
CA THR A 44 8.24 5.87 -10.39
C THR A 44 7.59 4.50 -10.39
N ALA A 45 6.84 4.17 -9.35
CA ALA A 45 6.02 2.98 -9.25
C ALA A 45 4.66 3.35 -8.64
N ASN A 46 3.61 2.60 -8.97
CA ASN A 46 2.31 2.74 -8.33
C ASN A 46 2.06 1.54 -7.42
N GLN A 47 1.32 1.76 -6.34
CA GLN A 47 0.82 0.68 -5.50
C GLN A 47 -0.65 0.92 -5.19
N THR A 48 -1.48 -0.09 -5.45
CA THR A 48 -2.89 -0.06 -5.10
C THR A 48 -3.09 -0.40 -3.62
N ILE A 49 -3.79 0.47 -2.90
CA ILE A 49 -4.17 0.24 -1.50
C ILE A 49 -5.19 -0.90 -1.43
N THR A 50 -4.96 -1.85 -0.53
CA THR A 50 -5.86 -2.99 -0.28
C THR A 50 -6.66 -2.81 1.00
N GLN A 51 -7.68 -3.62 1.21
CA GLN A 51 -8.41 -3.63 2.49
C GLN A 51 -7.50 -3.99 3.66
N ALA A 52 -6.52 -4.89 3.47
CA ALA A 52 -5.56 -5.24 4.51
C ALA A 52 -4.70 -4.03 4.91
N HIS A 53 -4.32 -3.17 3.96
CA HIS A 53 -3.62 -1.91 4.26
C HIS A 53 -4.54 -0.94 5.03
N MET A 54 -5.80 -0.79 4.59
CA MET A 54 -6.76 0.05 5.31
C MET A 54 -7.02 -0.44 6.73
N ASP A 55 -7.08 -1.75 6.94
CA ASP A 55 -7.26 -2.37 8.26
C ASP A 55 -6.01 -2.23 9.13
N ALA A 56 -4.81 -2.29 8.54
CA ALA A 56 -3.56 -2.01 9.24
C ALA A 56 -3.36 -0.51 9.56
N GLY A 57 -4.00 0.38 8.80
CA GLY A 57 -3.89 1.83 8.96
C GLY A 57 -2.62 2.43 8.35
N PHE A 58 -1.82 1.64 7.64
CA PHE A 58 -0.64 2.12 6.92
C PHE A 58 -0.25 1.19 5.78
N VAL A 59 0.64 1.70 4.92
CA VAL A 59 1.38 0.95 3.90
C VAL A 59 2.86 1.10 4.21
N SER A 60 3.60 -0.01 4.20
CA SER A 60 5.06 -0.03 4.31
C SER A 60 5.62 -0.51 2.99
N ASN A 61 6.51 0.27 2.37
CA ASN A 61 7.06 -0.06 1.06
C ASN A 61 8.56 0.19 0.94
N SER A 62 9.24 -0.68 0.18
CA SER A 62 10.66 -0.57 -0.18
C SER A 62 10.87 -1.05 -1.61
N ALA A 63 11.86 -0.47 -2.29
CA ALA A 63 12.34 -0.90 -3.58
C ALA A 63 13.82 -1.30 -3.49
N THR A 64 14.28 -2.13 -4.41
CA THR A 64 15.68 -2.54 -4.53
C THR A 64 16.19 -2.16 -5.91
N ALA A 65 17.34 -1.49 -5.94
CA ALA A 65 18.13 -1.26 -7.13
C ALA A 65 19.22 -2.34 -7.24
N THR A 66 19.38 -2.90 -8.43
CA THR A 66 20.47 -3.84 -8.74
C THR A 66 21.05 -3.46 -10.09
N GLY A 67 22.37 -3.42 -10.22
CA GLY A 67 23.03 -3.15 -11.49
C GLY A 67 24.47 -3.65 -11.54
N ASP A 68 25.11 -3.36 -12.67
CA ASP A 68 26.42 -3.90 -13.05
C ASP A 68 27.55 -2.92 -12.74
N SER A 69 28.59 -3.38 -12.04
CA SER A 69 29.89 -2.73 -12.07
C SER A 69 30.63 -3.04 -13.38
N PRO A 70 31.73 -2.34 -13.70
CA PRO A 70 32.51 -2.65 -14.91
C PRO A 70 33.11 -4.07 -14.94
N SER A 71 33.15 -4.77 -13.80
CA SER A 71 33.81 -6.07 -13.65
C SER A 71 32.87 -7.25 -13.44
N ALA A 72 31.61 -7.01 -13.10
CA ALA A 72 30.65 -8.05 -12.76
C ALA A 72 29.21 -7.60 -13.06
N THR A 73 28.31 -8.56 -13.12
CA THR A 73 26.89 -8.34 -13.37
C THR A 73 26.10 -8.46 -12.07
N ASP A 74 25.08 -7.63 -11.87
CA ASP A 74 24.20 -7.61 -10.71
C ASP A 74 24.94 -7.54 -9.35
N ASP A 75 26.13 -6.95 -9.31
CA ASP A 75 27.00 -6.93 -8.12
C ASP A 75 26.86 -5.66 -7.28
N VAL A 76 26.20 -4.63 -7.83
CA VAL A 76 25.86 -3.40 -7.10
C VAL A 76 24.39 -3.46 -6.75
N THR A 77 24.08 -3.45 -5.45
CA THR A 77 22.70 -3.47 -4.97
C THR A 77 22.51 -2.51 -3.82
N ASP A 78 21.30 -1.96 -3.72
CA ASP A 78 20.90 -1.03 -2.67
C ASP A 78 19.39 -1.14 -2.41
N VAL A 79 18.97 -0.99 -1.15
CA VAL A 79 17.55 -0.96 -0.77
C VAL A 79 17.17 0.48 -0.45
N SER A 80 16.03 0.92 -0.96
CA SER A 80 15.58 2.30 -0.76
C SER A 80 15.38 2.62 0.73
N ASP A 81 15.76 3.84 1.11
CA ASP A 81 15.39 4.45 2.39
C ASP A 81 14.08 5.29 2.29
N ASN A 82 13.69 5.90 3.41
CA ASN A 82 12.52 6.78 3.52
C ASN A 82 12.88 8.28 3.40
N GLY A 83 14.15 8.59 3.12
CA GLY A 83 14.71 9.93 3.03
C GLY A 83 15.04 10.61 4.37
N ASP A 84 14.92 9.93 5.53
CA ASP A 84 15.34 10.45 6.82
C ASP A 84 16.81 10.09 7.10
N PRO A 85 17.75 11.05 7.10
CA PRO A 85 19.16 10.75 7.30
C PRO A 85 19.51 10.39 8.76
N THR A 86 18.52 10.32 9.65
CA THR A 86 18.73 10.11 11.10
C THR A 86 18.31 8.74 11.61
N ASP A 87 17.64 7.92 10.79
CA ASP A 87 17.12 6.60 11.19
C ASP A 87 17.80 5.40 10.52
N GLY A 88 18.85 5.64 9.73
CA GLY A 88 19.71 4.63 9.12
C GLY A 88 19.59 4.61 7.61
N ASP A 89 20.01 3.49 7.02
CA ASP A 89 19.82 3.17 5.61
C ASP A 89 18.83 1.98 5.51
N ASP A 90 18.29 1.72 4.31
CA ASP A 90 17.35 0.63 4.00
C ASP A 90 16.00 0.70 4.77
N ASN A 91 15.58 1.89 5.21
CA ASN A 91 14.34 2.09 5.95
C ASN A 91 13.12 2.13 5.01
N PRO A 92 12.06 1.34 5.26
CA PRO A 92 10.86 1.38 4.43
C PRO A 92 10.15 2.74 4.54
N THR A 93 9.60 3.20 3.41
CA THR A 93 8.71 4.36 3.41
C THR A 93 7.35 3.96 3.97
N ILE A 94 6.91 4.63 5.05
CA ILE A 94 5.62 4.40 5.69
C ILE A 94 4.62 5.47 5.26
N THR A 95 3.53 5.05 4.62
CA THR A 95 2.38 5.91 4.31
C THR A 95 1.23 5.59 5.26
N THR A 96 0.90 6.52 6.15
CA THR A 96 -0.24 6.37 7.07
C THR A 96 -1.57 6.55 6.33
N LEU A 97 -2.53 5.68 6.61
CA LEU A 97 -3.87 5.70 6.03
C LEU A 97 -4.91 6.12 7.08
N ASN A 98 -5.83 6.99 6.70
CA ASN A 98 -6.89 7.44 7.59
C ASN A 98 -8.02 6.40 7.67
N GLN A 99 -8.20 5.83 8.86
CA GLN A 99 -9.28 4.89 9.14
C GLN A 99 -10.52 5.65 9.63
N ASN A 100 -11.66 5.38 8.97
CA ASN A 100 -12.96 5.94 9.28
C ASN A 100 -14.00 4.81 9.40
N PRO A 101 -14.05 4.12 10.56
CA PRO A 101 -15.05 3.10 10.81
C PRO A 101 -16.44 3.72 10.91
N ALA A 102 -17.42 3.13 10.23
CA ALA A 102 -18.81 3.57 10.30
C ALA A 102 -19.74 2.40 9.97
N ILE A 103 -20.86 2.32 10.68
CA ILE A 103 -21.92 1.35 10.41
C ILE A 103 -23.26 2.06 10.33
N GLU A 104 -24.15 1.51 9.51
CA GLU A 104 -25.55 1.92 9.42
C GLU A 104 -26.42 0.69 9.64
N ALA A 105 -27.47 0.81 10.44
CA ALA A 105 -28.48 -0.22 10.64
C ALA A 105 -29.85 0.31 10.23
N VAL A 106 -30.56 -0.45 9.41
CA VAL A 106 -31.90 -0.12 8.93
C VAL A 106 -32.85 -1.23 9.33
N LYS A 107 -33.91 -0.88 10.06
CA LYS A 107 -35.01 -1.78 10.43
C LYS A 107 -36.24 -1.42 9.62
N THR A 108 -36.78 -2.37 8.86
CA THR A 108 -37.99 -2.21 8.05
C THR A 108 -39.01 -3.28 8.39
N VAL A 109 -40.30 -2.96 8.21
CA VAL A 109 -41.35 -3.98 8.31
C VAL A 109 -41.28 -4.85 7.06
N ARG A 110 -41.16 -6.15 7.26
CA ARG A 110 -41.22 -7.17 6.21
C ARG A 110 -42.65 -7.65 6.00
N VAL A 111 -43.35 -7.94 7.10
CA VAL A 111 -44.76 -8.38 7.11
C VAL A 111 -45.50 -7.61 8.18
N ALA A 112 -46.61 -6.97 7.81
CA ALA A 112 -47.43 -6.19 8.73
C ALA A 112 -48.69 -6.96 9.12
N GLY A 113 -48.71 -7.54 10.31
CA GLY A 113 -49.94 -7.92 10.99
C GLY A 113 -50.85 -6.71 11.20
N THR A 114 -52.17 -6.88 11.10
CA THR A 114 -53.15 -5.77 11.17
C THR A 114 -54.22 -5.95 12.24
N GLU A 115 -54.37 -7.16 12.78
CA GLU A 115 -55.36 -7.50 13.78
C GLU A 115 -54.71 -7.93 15.11
N VAL A 116 -55.51 -7.97 16.17
CA VAL A 116 -55.04 -8.44 17.48
C VAL A 116 -54.67 -9.91 17.39
N GLY A 117 -53.41 -10.21 17.71
CA GLY A 117 -52.85 -11.57 17.63
C GLY A 117 -51.98 -11.80 16.40
N ASP A 118 -51.95 -10.87 15.44
CA ASP A 118 -51.05 -10.96 14.30
C ASP A 118 -49.59 -10.66 14.70
N VAL A 119 -48.65 -11.22 13.92
CA VAL A 119 -47.21 -10.98 14.05
C VAL A 119 -46.78 -9.89 13.06
N ILE A 120 -45.87 -9.02 13.48
CA ILE A 120 -45.13 -8.12 12.58
C ILE A 120 -43.71 -8.66 12.44
N GLU A 121 -43.31 -9.00 11.22
CA GLU A 121 -41.95 -9.41 10.91
C GLU A 121 -41.14 -8.20 10.46
N TYR A 122 -39.88 -8.12 10.89
CA TYR A 122 -38.96 -7.05 10.52
C TYR A 122 -37.71 -7.60 9.82
N ASP A 123 -37.21 -6.86 8.84
CA ASP A 123 -35.86 -7.03 8.32
C ASP A 123 -34.93 -6.02 9.00
N ILE A 124 -33.74 -6.47 9.43
CA ILE A 124 -32.67 -5.61 9.93
C ILE A 124 -31.46 -5.80 9.03
N VAL A 125 -31.06 -4.74 8.33
CA VAL A 125 -29.87 -4.72 7.48
C VAL A 125 -28.81 -3.88 8.17
N VAL A 126 -27.61 -4.44 8.37
CA VAL A 126 -26.44 -3.72 8.86
C VAL A 126 -25.43 -3.59 7.72
N THR A 127 -24.97 -2.37 7.47
CA THR A 127 -24.02 -2.04 6.41
C THR A 127 -22.80 -1.38 7.04
N ASN A 128 -21.60 -1.87 6.71
CA ASN A 128 -20.37 -1.12 6.96
C ASN A 128 -20.27 0.01 5.93
N THR A 129 -20.44 1.24 6.37
CA THR A 129 -20.35 2.45 5.54
C THR A 129 -18.99 3.13 5.66
N GLY A 130 -18.10 2.56 6.49
CA GLY A 130 -16.71 2.99 6.66
C GLY A 130 -15.76 2.39 5.64
N ASN A 131 -14.47 2.69 5.83
CA ASN A 131 -13.37 2.20 4.97
C ASN A 131 -12.48 1.14 5.64
N VAL A 132 -12.84 0.69 6.84
CA VAL A 132 -12.13 -0.32 7.63
C VAL A 132 -13.09 -1.45 7.99
N THR A 133 -12.58 -2.67 8.08
CA THR A 133 -13.36 -3.83 8.48
C THR A 133 -13.84 -3.67 9.93
N VAL A 134 -15.16 -3.76 10.15
CA VAL A 134 -15.77 -3.75 11.49
C VAL A 134 -16.13 -5.19 11.88
N THR A 135 -15.76 -5.59 13.09
CA THR A 135 -16.00 -6.94 13.65
C THR A 135 -16.83 -6.86 14.92
N ASP A 136 -17.30 -8.01 15.42
CA ASP A 136 -18.09 -8.13 16.66
C ASP A 136 -19.35 -7.25 16.70
N ILE A 137 -20.08 -7.22 15.57
CA ILE A 137 -21.33 -6.47 15.46
C ILE A 137 -22.44 -7.18 16.25
N GLU A 138 -22.94 -6.51 17.29
CA GLU A 138 -24.10 -6.93 18.08
C GLU A 138 -25.32 -6.07 17.75
N ILE A 139 -26.49 -6.71 17.64
CA ILE A 139 -27.79 -6.05 17.44
C ILE A 139 -28.65 -6.34 18.66
N THR A 140 -29.08 -5.29 19.36
CA THR A 140 -30.09 -5.38 20.42
C THR A 140 -31.38 -4.73 19.93
N ASP A 141 -32.49 -5.45 20.07
CA ASP A 141 -33.83 -4.98 19.69
C ASP A 141 -34.76 -5.05 20.91
N ALA A 142 -35.56 -4.00 21.15
CA ALA A 142 -36.42 -3.84 22.32
C ALA A 142 -37.85 -3.43 21.94
#